data_AF-A0A2G6HZE1-F1
#
_entry.id   AF-A0A2G6HZE1-F1
#
_cell.length_a   1.000
_cell.length_b   1.000
_cell.length_c   1.000
_cell.angle_alpha   90.00
_cell.angle_beta   90.00
_cell.angle_gamma   90.00
#
_symmetry.space_group_name_H-M   'P 1'
#
loop_
_entity.id
_entity.type
_entity.pdbx_description
1 polymer ?
#
loop_
_entity_poly.entity_id
_entity_poly.type
_entity_poly.pdbx_seq_one_letter_code
_entity_poly.pdbx_strand_id
1 'polypeptide(L)'
;MTRFIPGRRFFFTAYALLAVVFLTVHFTRVDSFSAAVGEMTVKGYSSIGTSLASAQIRRLKISFNGLEFLFRRGNEAVITTEDGIRHPVSITGWDYTKDSINVSLEHDAGFSLSLDSHGTGITLTPIIPSTVPPVAFMELPLRPEGSTVLTVVDSRPVKLEITHKDRDYIASLPSESSWSPENHILKLVVLNKAEPVVLFAEDDKGGGIQAAEWFRQQTPASESMYSKVLEDWLYKSREGWKFRRNSRSGLWEDEEGTVRWDNSLAAAFLADAVSRNQLTQVFQNVLSSAENAPREINWLPSPYLGNIVNQTQGLLREQSNTAKQLISAIDKGEAAPESPAALDALLNSGYRDQAQKLLQMVREGIDEGISNAEVVNRISLLQEAENLSLDSSGDPALREKLFDDYLLPRVFWVQDGLWLVEDDGSINLALSVNAGLLLREEARRNNSAFYQAAGRQLVLSALGTADDKGMIPRNLFFEGNGEVLSKGKIPPEDIMAGVAELPAFPRMIPLVKELGTGAWALTAAERFTVRSTPRETSITLDFPSGGTHHLAVHGIKPFIRFNMQGIDWNSDPNFQRYYAGWKYDENTQTLYVKILHRADTEVIRLYYYEGGSAGP
;
A
#
# COMPACT_ATOMS: atom_id res chain seq x y z
N MET A 1 -48.83 -22.13 91.59
CA MET A 1 -48.94 -20.93 90.74
C MET A 1 -47.55 -20.40 90.43
N THR A 2 -46.93 -20.88 89.35
CA THR A 2 -45.62 -20.45 88.86
C THR A 2 -45.81 -19.22 87.97
N ARG A 3 -45.44 -18.04 88.50
CA ARG A 3 -45.49 -16.77 87.77
C ARG A 3 -44.46 -16.80 86.63
N PHE A 4 -44.95 -16.98 85.41
CA PHE A 4 -44.20 -16.75 84.18
C PHE A 4 -43.84 -15.26 84.10
N ILE A 5 -42.55 -14.94 84.11
CA ILE A 5 -42.02 -13.58 83.96
C ILE A 5 -41.86 -13.31 82.44
N PRO A 6 -42.71 -12.49 81.81
CA PRO A 6 -42.75 -12.33 80.34
C PRO A 6 -41.52 -11.57 79.79
N GLY A 7 -40.79 -10.84 80.63
CA GLY A 7 -39.71 -9.95 80.20
C GLY A 7 -38.44 -10.68 79.70
N ARG A 8 -38.20 -11.91 80.14
CA ARG A 8 -36.93 -12.61 79.83
C ARG A 8 -36.89 -13.15 78.39
N ARG A 9 -38.03 -13.60 77.86
CA ARG A 9 -38.12 -14.03 76.44
C ARG A 9 -38.01 -12.84 75.50
N PHE A 10 -38.70 -11.74 75.80
CA PHE A 10 -38.65 -10.52 74.98
C PHE A 10 -37.23 -9.97 74.80
N PHE A 11 -36.43 -9.93 75.87
CA PHE A 11 -35.04 -9.47 75.80
C PHE A 11 -34.15 -10.38 74.92
N PHE A 12 -34.30 -11.70 75.02
CA PHE A 12 -33.53 -12.63 74.18
C PHE A 12 -33.95 -12.52 72.70
N THR A 13 -35.24 -12.39 72.40
CA THR A 13 -35.70 -12.23 71.01
C THR A 13 -35.25 -10.90 70.43
N ALA A 14 -35.36 -9.80 71.19
CA ALA A 14 -34.91 -8.49 70.76
C ALA A 14 -33.39 -8.46 70.53
N TYR A 15 -32.60 -9.07 71.42
CA TYR A 15 -31.15 -9.15 71.28
C TYR A 15 -30.72 -10.01 70.09
N ALA A 16 -31.36 -11.16 69.86
CA ALA A 16 -31.08 -12.00 68.70
C ALA A 16 -31.42 -11.27 67.39
N LEU A 17 -32.53 -10.52 67.36
CA LEU A 17 -32.94 -9.75 66.19
C LEU A 17 -31.97 -8.59 65.92
N LEU A 18 -31.50 -7.91 66.97
CA LEU A 18 -30.49 -6.85 66.86
C LEU A 18 -29.13 -7.40 66.41
N ALA A 19 -28.72 -8.57 66.92
CA ALA A 19 -27.52 -9.26 66.48
C ALA A 19 -27.61 -9.71 65.01
N VAL A 20 -28.75 -10.23 64.57
CA VAL A 20 -29.00 -10.59 63.16
C VAL A 20 -28.97 -9.35 62.28
N VAL A 21 -29.61 -8.24 62.67
CA VAL A 21 -29.57 -6.97 61.93
C VAL A 21 -28.14 -6.44 61.85
N PHE A 22 -27.39 -6.46 62.96
CA PHE A 22 -26.01 -5.99 63.01
C PHE A 22 -25.08 -6.86 62.15
N LEU A 23 -25.22 -8.19 62.24
CA LEU A 23 -24.51 -9.14 61.37
C LEU A 23 -24.85 -8.90 59.90
N THR A 24 -26.13 -8.70 59.58
CA THR A 24 -26.57 -8.44 58.21
C THR A 24 -25.93 -7.15 57.70
N VAL A 25 -26.00 -6.04 58.45
CA VAL A 25 -25.39 -4.75 58.07
C VAL A 25 -23.87 -4.84 57.97
N HIS A 26 -23.21 -5.59 58.86
CA HIS A 26 -21.75 -5.74 58.85
C HIS A 26 -21.26 -6.57 57.65
N PHE A 27 -21.99 -7.63 57.28
CA PHE A 27 -21.68 -8.49 56.13
C PHE A 27 -22.24 -7.97 54.79
N THR A 28 -23.09 -6.95 54.80
CA THR A 28 -23.56 -6.27 53.57
C THR A 28 -22.83 -4.95 53.30
N ARG A 29 -21.75 -4.61 54.02
CA ARG A 29 -20.95 -3.44 53.66
C ARG A 29 -20.28 -3.68 52.29
N VAL A 30 -20.49 -2.71 51.40
CA VAL A 30 -19.99 -2.72 50.04
C VAL A 30 -19.16 -1.47 49.85
N ASP A 31 -17.92 -1.64 49.39
CA ASP A 31 -17.07 -0.52 49.01
C ASP A 31 -17.28 -0.22 47.53
N SER A 32 -17.60 1.04 47.21
CA SER A 32 -17.70 1.51 45.84
C SER A 32 -16.36 2.03 45.36
N PHE A 33 -15.99 1.72 44.13
CA PHE A 33 -14.81 2.28 43.48
C PHE A 33 -15.17 2.93 42.14
N SER A 34 -14.39 3.93 41.76
CA SER A 34 -14.51 4.62 40.47
C SER A 34 -13.14 5.13 40.05
N ALA A 35 -12.79 4.92 38.77
CA ALA A 35 -11.60 5.49 38.14
C ALA A 35 -11.93 5.95 36.72
N ALA A 36 -11.10 6.85 36.19
CA ALA A 36 -11.15 7.32 34.82
C ALA A 36 -9.75 7.21 34.21
N VAL A 37 -9.67 6.71 32.98
CA VAL A 37 -8.45 6.48 32.20
C VAL A 37 -8.73 7.03 30.80
N GLY A 38 -8.29 8.25 30.51
CA GLY A 38 -8.74 9.00 29.33
C GLY A 38 -10.27 9.13 29.29
N GLU A 39 -10.90 8.70 28.19
CA GLU A 39 -12.36 8.65 28.05
C GLU A 39 -13.00 7.37 28.63
N MET A 40 -12.19 6.39 29.06
CA MET A 40 -12.68 5.18 29.71
C MET A 40 -13.06 5.46 31.16
N THR A 41 -14.19 4.92 31.61
CA THR A 41 -14.62 4.99 33.01
C THR A 41 -14.84 3.61 33.60
N VAL A 42 -14.23 3.35 34.75
CA VAL A 42 -14.42 2.12 35.52
C VAL A 42 -15.21 2.44 36.78
N LYS A 43 -16.30 1.73 37.03
CA LYS A 43 -17.14 1.87 38.22
C LYS A 43 -17.57 0.51 38.74
N GLY A 44 -17.59 0.33 40.05
CA GLY A 44 -17.99 -0.94 40.60
C GLY A 44 -18.12 -0.97 42.11
N TYR A 45 -18.34 -2.18 42.60
CA TYR A 45 -18.59 -2.45 44.00
C TYR A 45 -17.93 -3.77 44.42
N SER A 46 -17.15 -3.74 45.50
CA SER A 46 -16.53 -4.93 46.10
C SER A 46 -17.09 -5.21 47.49
N SER A 47 -17.13 -6.48 47.89
CA SER A 47 -17.34 -6.82 49.31
C SER A 47 -16.10 -6.46 50.11
N ILE A 48 -16.29 -5.94 51.33
CA ILE A 48 -15.16 -5.71 52.24
C ILE A 48 -14.54 -7.08 52.59
N GLY A 49 -13.24 -7.23 52.34
CA GLY A 49 -12.50 -8.42 52.74
C GLY A 49 -12.49 -8.56 54.27
N THR A 50 -12.63 -9.79 54.77
CA THR A 50 -12.45 -10.10 56.19
C THR A 50 -11.09 -10.77 56.39
N SER A 51 -10.65 -10.96 57.64
CA SER A 51 -9.43 -11.73 57.93
C SER A 51 -9.45 -13.18 57.41
N LEU A 52 -10.62 -13.68 57.00
CA LEU A 52 -10.84 -15.04 56.50
C LEU A 52 -11.20 -15.11 55.01
N ALA A 53 -11.49 -13.98 54.35
CA ALA A 53 -11.93 -13.96 52.95
C ALA A 53 -11.49 -12.67 52.24
N SER A 54 -10.92 -12.80 51.06
CA SER A 54 -10.55 -11.67 50.21
C SER A 54 -11.77 -10.87 49.76
N ALA A 55 -11.56 -9.58 49.47
CA ALA A 55 -12.58 -8.76 48.84
C ALA A 55 -12.95 -9.35 47.48
N GLN A 56 -14.24 -9.49 47.18
CA GLN A 56 -14.73 -9.97 45.89
C GLN A 56 -15.45 -8.84 45.16
N ILE A 57 -15.13 -8.66 43.88
CA ILE A 57 -15.79 -7.68 43.02
C ILE A 57 -17.17 -8.23 42.66
N ARG A 58 -18.24 -7.58 43.12
CA ARG A 58 -19.62 -7.99 42.86
C ARG A 58 -20.16 -7.44 41.55
N ARG A 59 -19.66 -6.27 41.15
CA ARG A 59 -20.02 -5.58 39.91
C ARG A 59 -18.85 -4.76 39.42
N LEU A 60 -18.53 -4.89 38.14
CA LEU A 60 -17.60 -4.05 37.42
C LEU A 60 -18.29 -3.54 36.15
N LYS A 61 -18.29 -2.23 35.97
CA LYS A 61 -18.77 -1.56 34.77
C LYS A 61 -17.58 -0.79 34.18
N ILE A 62 -17.24 -1.08 32.93
CA ILE A 62 -16.28 -0.30 32.14
C ILE A 62 -17.06 0.33 30.99
N SER A 63 -16.92 1.64 30.80
CA SER A 63 -17.66 2.38 29.76
C SER A 63 -16.71 3.23 28.93
N PHE A 64 -16.90 3.22 27.62
CA PHE A 64 -16.11 3.98 26.64
C PHE A 64 -16.95 4.23 25.39
N ASN A 65 -17.08 5.48 24.93
CA ASN A 65 -17.74 5.86 23.67
C ASN A 65 -19.07 5.16 23.39
N GLY A 66 -19.94 5.11 24.42
CA GLY A 66 -21.26 4.49 24.32
C GLY A 66 -21.27 2.96 24.43
N LEU A 67 -20.12 2.32 24.60
CA LEU A 67 -19.99 0.90 24.91
C LEU A 67 -19.87 0.66 26.41
N GLU A 68 -20.49 -0.41 26.88
CA GLU A 68 -20.45 -0.82 28.29
C GLU A 68 -20.11 -2.30 28.43
N PHE A 69 -18.97 -2.60 29.06
CA PHE A 69 -18.68 -3.92 29.60
C PHE A 69 -19.24 -4.03 31.00
N LEU A 70 -20.29 -4.85 31.18
CA LEU A 70 -20.98 -5.00 32.46
C LEU A 70 -20.84 -6.41 33.01
N PHE A 71 -20.00 -6.56 34.01
CA PHE A 71 -19.83 -7.79 34.74
C PHE A 71 -20.59 -7.75 36.06
N ARG A 72 -21.36 -8.79 36.32
CA ARG A 72 -22.09 -9.02 37.57
C ARG A 72 -22.41 -10.49 37.70
N ARG A 73 -22.83 -10.93 38.88
CA ARG A 73 -23.30 -12.30 39.07
C ARG A 73 -24.41 -12.65 38.06
N GLY A 74 -24.23 -13.72 37.30
CA GLY A 74 -25.13 -14.15 36.21
C GLY A 74 -24.92 -13.42 34.89
N ASN A 75 -23.91 -12.54 34.78
CA ASN A 75 -23.42 -11.94 33.54
C ASN A 75 -21.88 -11.93 33.58
N GLU A 76 -21.33 -13.14 33.61
CA GLU A 76 -19.90 -13.41 33.72
C GLU A 76 -19.29 -13.58 32.32
N ALA A 77 -17.97 -13.43 32.23
CA ALA A 77 -17.27 -13.86 31.03
C ALA A 77 -17.29 -15.40 30.96
N VAL A 78 -17.24 -15.94 29.75
CA VAL A 78 -17.21 -17.39 29.53
C VAL A 78 -16.05 -17.74 28.62
N ILE A 79 -15.28 -18.74 29.04
CA ILE A 79 -14.20 -19.31 28.24
C ILE A 79 -14.68 -20.65 27.70
N THR A 80 -14.51 -20.89 26.41
CA THR A 80 -14.87 -22.16 25.78
C THR A 80 -13.62 -22.82 25.21
N THR A 81 -13.32 -24.05 25.64
CA THR A 81 -12.19 -24.84 25.15
C THR A 81 -12.49 -25.48 23.78
N GLU A 82 -11.47 -25.98 23.09
CA GLU A 82 -11.57 -26.58 21.75
C GLU A 82 -12.54 -27.78 21.68
N ASP A 83 -12.69 -28.52 22.78
CA ASP A 83 -13.66 -29.61 22.93
C ASP A 83 -15.11 -29.13 23.20
N GLY A 84 -15.33 -27.81 23.27
CA GLY A 84 -16.63 -27.19 23.44
C GLY A 84 -17.10 -27.05 24.89
N ILE A 85 -16.25 -27.34 25.88
CA ILE A 85 -16.60 -27.16 27.29
C ILE A 85 -16.59 -25.67 27.64
N ARG A 86 -17.67 -25.19 28.27
CA ARG A 86 -17.85 -23.80 28.68
C ARG A 86 -17.53 -23.61 30.16
N HIS A 87 -16.68 -22.65 30.47
CA HIS A 87 -16.24 -22.28 31.80
C HIS A 87 -16.62 -20.82 32.10
N PRO A 88 -17.67 -20.56 32.89
CA PRO A 88 -17.92 -19.23 33.44
C PRO A 88 -16.72 -18.81 34.30
N VAL A 89 -16.24 -17.58 34.12
CA VAL A 89 -15.11 -17.02 34.86
C VAL A 89 -15.51 -15.70 35.51
N SER A 90 -15.38 -15.66 36.84
CA SER A 90 -15.67 -14.46 37.62
C SER A 90 -14.50 -13.48 37.63
N ILE A 91 -14.77 -12.20 37.89
CA ILE A 91 -13.71 -11.20 38.06
C ILE A 91 -13.02 -11.41 39.40
N THR A 92 -11.70 -11.50 39.35
CA THR A 92 -10.82 -11.60 40.52
C THR A 92 -10.17 -10.27 40.87
N GLY A 93 -9.92 -9.42 39.88
CA GLY A 93 -9.25 -8.14 40.07
C GLY A 93 -9.36 -7.21 38.87
N TRP A 94 -8.96 -5.95 39.08
CA TRP A 94 -8.71 -5.00 38.01
C TRP A 94 -7.61 -4.03 38.44
N ASP A 95 -6.84 -3.54 37.48
CA ASP A 95 -5.88 -2.46 37.65
C ASP A 95 -5.94 -1.50 36.45
N TYR A 96 -5.20 -0.40 36.54
CA TYR A 96 -5.10 0.54 35.45
C TYR A 96 -3.76 1.26 35.45
N THR A 97 -3.34 1.67 34.25
CA THR A 97 -2.22 2.58 34.01
C THR A 97 -2.76 3.92 33.51
N LYS A 98 -1.89 4.80 33.02
CA LYS A 98 -2.31 6.07 32.40
C LYS A 98 -3.20 5.84 31.16
N ASP A 99 -2.91 4.77 30.41
CA ASP A 99 -3.46 4.56 29.08
C ASP A 99 -4.14 3.19 28.93
N SER A 100 -4.21 2.36 29.99
CA SER A 100 -4.82 1.04 29.94
C SER A 100 -5.60 0.64 31.20
N ILE A 101 -6.56 -0.27 31.05
CA ILE A 101 -7.29 -0.96 32.11
C ILE A 101 -7.09 -2.47 31.91
N ASN A 102 -6.57 -3.16 32.92
CA ASN A 102 -6.49 -4.62 32.89
C ASN A 102 -7.53 -5.23 33.83
N VAL A 103 -8.24 -6.25 33.34
CA VAL A 103 -9.20 -7.01 34.12
C VAL A 103 -8.72 -8.44 34.26
N SER A 104 -8.57 -8.89 35.51
CA SER A 104 -8.22 -10.27 35.84
C SER A 104 -9.48 -11.06 36.14
N LEU A 105 -9.57 -12.24 35.53
CA LEU A 105 -10.63 -13.22 35.70
C LEU A 105 -10.08 -14.45 36.43
N GLU A 106 -10.95 -15.40 36.77
CA GLU A 106 -10.54 -16.70 37.30
C GLU A 106 -9.71 -17.50 36.28
N HIS A 107 -8.90 -18.43 36.79
CA HIS A 107 -8.04 -19.32 35.99
C HIS A 107 -7.01 -18.58 35.12
N ASP A 108 -6.42 -17.49 35.64
CA ASP A 108 -5.41 -16.67 34.95
C ASP A 108 -5.86 -16.09 33.60
N ALA A 109 -7.17 -16.08 33.35
CA ALA A 109 -7.74 -15.39 32.21
C ALA A 109 -7.91 -13.90 32.49
N GLY A 110 -8.08 -13.11 31.45
CA GLY A 110 -8.30 -11.68 31.59
C GLY A 110 -8.50 -11.00 30.25
N PHE A 111 -8.53 -9.68 30.28
CA PHE A 111 -8.40 -8.87 29.09
C PHE A 111 -7.83 -7.49 29.46
N SER A 112 -7.18 -6.85 28.50
CA SER A 112 -6.67 -5.50 28.59
C SER A 112 -7.42 -4.59 27.62
N LEU A 113 -7.74 -3.38 28.06
CA LEU A 113 -8.27 -2.29 27.25
C LEU A 113 -7.22 -1.18 27.24
N SER A 114 -6.67 -0.86 26.08
CA SER A 114 -5.63 0.18 25.93
C SER A 114 -6.10 1.28 24.99
N LEU A 115 -5.93 2.54 25.37
CA LEU A 115 -6.22 3.69 24.49
C LEU A 115 -5.22 3.75 23.34
N ASP A 116 -5.68 4.24 22.19
CA ASP A 116 -4.78 4.63 21.11
C ASP A 116 -4.02 5.92 21.43
N SER A 117 -3.09 6.32 20.56
CA SER A 117 -2.26 7.52 20.75
C SER A 117 -3.05 8.83 20.80
N HIS A 118 -4.27 8.84 20.27
CA HIS A 118 -5.14 10.01 20.19
C HIS A 118 -6.21 10.04 21.30
N GLY A 119 -6.37 8.94 22.03
CA GLY A 119 -7.36 8.76 23.09
C GLY A 119 -8.79 8.59 22.60
N THR A 120 -9.02 8.47 21.30
CA THR A 120 -10.35 8.36 20.68
C THR A 120 -10.76 6.91 20.39
N GLY A 121 -9.78 6.01 20.33
CA GLY A 121 -9.99 4.57 20.18
C GLY A 121 -9.49 3.74 21.36
N ILE A 122 -9.98 2.50 21.47
CA ILE A 122 -9.49 1.47 22.39
C ILE A 122 -9.17 0.17 21.67
N THR A 123 -8.13 -0.50 22.13
CA THR A 123 -7.72 -1.84 21.74
C THR A 123 -8.08 -2.81 22.86
N LEU A 124 -8.85 -3.86 22.57
CA LEU A 124 -9.16 -4.95 23.49
C LEU A 124 -8.31 -6.18 23.14
N THR A 125 -7.50 -6.62 24.11
CA THR A 125 -6.63 -7.79 23.99
C THR A 125 -6.99 -8.82 25.07
N PRO A 126 -7.46 -10.02 24.73
CA PRO A 126 -7.76 -11.06 25.69
C PRO A 126 -6.47 -11.71 26.21
N ILE A 127 -6.45 -12.04 27.49
CA ILE A 127 -5.38 -12.78 28.18
C ILE A 127 -5.91 -14.20 28.39
N ILE A 128 -5.31 -15.15 27.68
CA ILE A 128 -5.80 -16.53 27.60
C ILE A 128 -4.88 -17.47 28.39
N PRO A 129 -5.43 -18.30 29.31
CA PRO A 129 -4.63 -19.24 30.06
C PRO A 129 -4.16 -20.42 29.19
N SER A 130 -2.96 -20.91 29.46
CA SER A 130 -2.44 -22.12 28.85
C SER A 130 -3.15 -23.36 29.42
N THR A 131 -4.08 -23.92 28.64
CA THR A 131 -4.92 -25.06 29.02
C THR A 131 -4.80 -26.18 27.99
N VAL A 132 -5.12 -27.41 28.40
CA VAL A 132 -5.23 -28.58 27.52
C VAL A 132 -6.59 -29.22 27.78
N PRO A 133 -7.53 -29.22 26.81
CA PRO A 133 -7.46 -28.61 25.47
C PRO A 133 -7.36 -27.07 25.49
N PRO A 134 -6.82 -26.43 24.43
CA PRO A 134 -6.65 -24.99 24.37
C PRO A 134 -8.00 -24.25 24.34
N VAL A 135 -7.99 -22.98 24.73
CA VAL A 135 -9.16 -22.11 24.64
C VAL A 135 -9.47 -21.78 23.18
N ALA A 136 -10.71 -22.03 22.77
CA ALA A 136 -11.20 -21.68 21.44
C ALA A 136 -11.84 -20.28 21.40
N PHE A 137 -12.65 -19.94 22.41
CA PHE A 137 -13.40 -18.68 22.46
C PHE A 137 -13.37 -18.02 23.83
N MET A 138 -13.40 -16.69 23.84
CA MET A 138 -13.71 -15.88 25.02
C MET A 138 -14.97 -15.05 24.74
N GLU A 139 -15.97 -15.18 25.60
CA GLU A 139 -17.24 -14.45 25.55
C GLU A 139 -17.24 -13.36 26.63
N LEU A 140 -17.41 -12.11 26.22
CA LEU A 140 -17.43 -10.93 27.10
C LEU A 140 -18.81 -10.25 27.05
N PRO A 141 -19.37 -9.81 28.20
CA PRO A 141 -20.61 -9.07 28.23
C PRO A 141 -20.39 -7.63 27.72
N LEU A 142 -20.91 -7.31 26.54
CA LEU A 142 -20.78 -6.01 25.88
C LEU A 142 -22.16 -5.51 25.42
N ARG A 143 -22.57 -4.34 25.91
CA ARG A 143 -23.86 -3.71 25.58
C ARG A 143 -23.73 -2.23 25.24
N PRO A 144 -24.64 -1.66 24.42
CA PRO A 144 -24.74 -0.21 24.25
C PRO A 144 -25.14 0.49 25.55
N GLU A 145 -24.59 1.68 25.78
CA GLU A 145 -24.97 2.62 26.83
C GLU A 145 -25.91 3.69 26.28
N GLY A 146 -27.04 3.91 26.95
CA GLY A 146 -27.95 5.02 26.63
C GLY A 146 -28.58 4.88 25.25
N SER A 147 -28.43 5.92 24.42
CA SER A 147 -28.97 6.01 23.05
C SER A 147 -28.03 5.45 21.98
N THR A 148 -26.99 4.71 22.36
CA THR A 148 -26.02 4.16 21.42
C THR A 148 -26.67 3.09 20.55
N VAL A 149 -26.47 3.18 19.24
CA VAL A 149 -26.90 2.16 18.28
C VAL A 149 -25.69 1.33 17.89
N LEU A 150 -25.79 0.01 17.98
CA LEU A 150 -24.79 -0.95 17.50
C LEU A 150 -25.38 -1.74 16.33
N THR A 151 -24.76 -1.64 15.16
CA THR A 151 -25.14 -2.37 13.95
C THR A 151 -24.02 -3.32 13.57
N VAL A 152 -24.35 -4.60 13.33
CA VAL A 152 -23.39 -5.57 12.80
C VAL A 152 -23.39 -5.46 11.29
N VAL A 153 -22.22 -5.17 10.72
CA VAL A 153 -22.02 -5.18 9.27
C VAL A 153 -21.34 -6.47 8.89
N ASP A 154 -22.05 -7.29 8.11
CA ASP A 154 -21.55 -8.57 7.60
C ASP A 154 -20.49 -8.31 6.52
N SER A 155 -19.27 -8.07 6.98
CA SER A 155 -18.07 -7.80 6.20
C SER A 155 -16.95 -8.74 6.66
N ARG A 156 -15.86 -8.81 5.90
CA ARG A 156 -14.68 -9.59 6.28
C ARG A 156 -13.48 -8.66 6.42
N PRO A 157 -13.02 -8.37 7.66
CA PRO A 157 -13.49 -8.87 8.95
C PRO A 157 -14.85 -8.26 9.36
N VAL A 158 -15.56 -8.90 10.30
CA VAL A 158 -16.86 -8.42 10.80
C VAL A 158 -16.67 -7.07 11.50
N LYS A 159 -17.52 -6.10 11.16
CA LYS A 159 -17.50 -4.75 11.73
C LYS A 159 -18.73 -4.50 12.60
N LEU A 160 -18.54 -3.75 13.68
CA LEU A 160 -19.63 -3.17 14.46
C LEU A 160 -19.61 -1.66 14.24
N GLU A 161 -20.65 -1.11 13.64
CA GLU A 161 -20.87 0.33 13.58
C GLU A 161 -21.56 0.77 14.86
N ILE A 162 -21.04 1.82 15.48
CA ILE A 162 -21.46 2.32 16.79
C ILE A 162 -21.75 3.81 16.66
N THR A 163 -23.01 4.21 16.73
CA THR A 163 -23.40 5.62 16.71
C THR A 163 -23.68 6.10 18.13
N HIS A 164 -22.88 7.05 18.63
CA HIS A 164 -23.03 7.66 19.96
C HIS A 164 -22.90 9.19 19.91
N LYS A 165 -23.97 9.91 20.26
CA LYS A 165 -23.99 11.40 20.37
C LYS A 165 -23.43 12.10 19.13
N ASP A 166 -23.98 11.75 17.97
CA ASP A 166 -23.62 12.32 16.65
C ASP A 166 -22.18 12.01 16.19
N ARG A 167 -21.52 11.03 16.81
CA ARG A 167 -20.27 10.44 16.34
C ARG A 167 -20.47 8.98 16.00
N ASP A 168 -19.85 8.56 14.92
CA ASP A 168 -19.80 7.16 14.51
C ASP A 168 -18.45 6.58 14.89
N TYR A 169 -18.46 5.32 15.32
CA TYR A 169 -17.27 4.55 15.68
C TYR A 169 -17.38 3.17 15.02
N ILE A 170 -16.24 2.55 14.74
CA ILE A 170 -16.16 1.19 14.21
C ILE A 170 -15.44 0.31 15.21
N ALA A 171 -15.99 -0.88 15.47
CA ALA A 171 -15.26 -1.99 16.05
C ALA A 171 -14.88 -3.01 14.98
N SER A 172 -13.59 -3.25 14.76
CA SER A 172 -13.13 -4.33 13.88
C SER A 172 -12.87 -5.59 14.70
N LEU A 173 -13.62 -6.65 14.42
CA LEU A 173 -13.53 -7.92 15.14
C LEU A 173 -12.55 -8.89 14.46
N PRO A 174 -11.77 -9.70 15.20
CA PRO A 174 -10.97 -10.76 14.61
C PRO A 174 -11.82 -11.71 13.75
N SER A 175 -11.21 -12.34 12.74
CA SER A 175 -11.86 -13.33 11.89
C SER A 175 -12.67 -14.35 12.71
N GLU A 176 -13.91 -14.62 12.29
CA GLU A 176 -14.88 -15.52 12.94
C GLU A 176 -15.43 -15.07 14.32
N SER A 177 -14.99 -13.91 14.81
CA SER A 177 -15.58 -13.28 16.00
C SER A 177 -16.91 -12.62 15.66
N SER A 178 -17.78 -12.45 16.65
CA SER A 178 -19.13 -11.95 16.44
C SER A 178 -19.65 -11.24 17.67
N TRP A 179 -20.62 -10.33 17.51
CA TRP A 179 -21.41 -9.80 18.60
C TRP A 179 -22.87 -10.22 18.44
N SER A 180 -23.50 -10.67 19.53
CA SER A 180 -24.91 -11.04 19.56
C SER A 180 -25.75 -9.89 20.13
N PRO A 181 -26.59 -9.22 19.33
CA PRO A 181 -27.45 -8.13 19.82
C PRO A 181 -28.45 -8.60 20.87
N GLU A 182 -28.96 -9.84 20.72
CA GLU A 182 -29.97 -10.42 21.62
C GLU A 182 -29.42 -10.72 23.02
N ASN A 183 -28.18 -11.21 23.09
CA ASN A 183 -27.57 -11.64 24.34
C ASN A 183 -26.59 -10.61 24.92
N HIS A 184 -26.23 -9.58 24.15
CA HIS A 184 -25.19 -8.60 24.49
C HIS A 184 -23.85 -9.27 24.83
N ILE A 185 -23.47 -10.26 24.01
CA ILE A 185 -22.24 -11.03 24.17
C ILE A 185 -21.34 -10.76 22.97
N LEU A 186 -20.13 -10.30 23.24
CA LEU A 186 -19.03 -10.27 22.29
C LEU A 186 -18.28 -11.60 22.37
N LYS A 187 -18.30 -12.37 21.30
CA LYS A 187 -17.59 -13.65 21.18
C LYS A 187 -16.31 -13.45 20.38
N LEU A 188 -15.18 -13.67 21.02
CA LEU A 188 -13.84 -13.53 20.46
C LEU A 188 -13.24 -14.92 20.17
N VAL A 189 -12.77 -15.13 18.95
CA VAL A 189 -12.03 -16.34 18.59
C VAL A 189 -10.57 -16.17 18.96
N VAL A 190 -10.03 -17.08 19.77
CA VAL A 190 -8.67 -16.99 20.33
C VAL A 190 -7.77 -18.17 19.99
N LEU A 191 -8.32 -19.21 19.34
CA LEU A 191 -7.58 -20.43 18.97
C LEU A 191 -6.49 -20.14 17.93
N ASN A 192 -5.23 -20.50 18.22
CA ASN A 192 -4.10 -20.43 17.29
C ASN A 192 -3.85 -19.03 16.66
N LYS A 193 -4.33 -17.96 17.29
CA LYS A 193 -4.09 -16.57 16.87
C LYS A 193 -3.08 -15.93 17.80
N ALA A 194 -2.09 -15.23 17.24
CA ALA A 194 -0.97 -14.67 18.00
C ALA A 194 -1.48 -13.75 19.12
N GLU A 195 -2.41 -12.84 18.82
CA GLU A 195 -3.15 -12.02 19.79
C GLU A 195 -4.47 -11.59 19.12
N PRO A 196 -5.66 -12.01 19.59
CA PRO A 196 -6.92 -11.51 19.07
C PRO A 196 -7.08 -10.06 19.50
N VAL A 197 -7.16 -9.12 18.58
CA VAL A 197 -7.30 -7.70 18.89
C VAL A 197 -8.64 -7.19 18.36
N VAL A 198 -9.45 -6.58 19.23
CA VAL A 198 -10.58 -5.77 18.79
C VAL A 198 -10.19 -4.31 18.89
N LEU A 199 -10.26 -3.60 17.78
CA LEU A 199 -10.04 -2.15 17.75
C LEU A 199 -11.38 -1.44 17.65
N PHE A 200 -11.64 -0.53 18.59
CA PHE A 200 -12.74 0.42 18.54
C PHE A 200 -12.15 1.79 18.24
N ALA A 201 -12.55 2.45 17.16
CA ALA A 201 -12.04 3.77 16.80
C ALA A 201 -13.15 4.65 16.23
N GLU A 202 -12.99 5.97 16.28
CA GLU A 202 -13.91 6.91 15.63
C GLU A 202 -13.90 6.68 14.11
N ASP A 203 -15.08 6.70 13.48
CA ASP A 203 -15.26 6.51 12.05
C ASP A 203 -15.12 7.85 11.32
N ASP A 204 -13.88 8.31 11.18
CA ASP A 204 -13.56 9.55 10.46
C ASP A 204 -13.42 9.34 8.93
N LYS A 205 -13.41 8.08 8.45
CA LYS A 205 -13.04 7.71 7.07
C LYS A 205 -13.93 6.64 6.42
N GLY A 206 -15.16 6.43 6.88
CA GLY A 206 -16.15 5.57 6.23
C GLY A 206 -15.94 4.07 6.45
N GLY A 207 -15.71 3.64 7.69
CA GLY A 207 -15.75 2.23 8.05
C GLY A 207 -14.40 1.51 8.02
N GLY A 208 -13.30 2.19 7.69
CA GLY A 208 -12.01 1.55 7.32
C GLY A 208 -11.19 0.98 8.48
N ILE A 209 -10.40 -0.07 8.21
CA ILE A 209 -9.41 -0.62 9.17
C ILE A 209 -8.00 -0.30 8.68
N GLN A 210 -7.11 0.19 9.54
CA GLN A 210 -5.74 0.50 9.11
C GLN A 210 -4.98 -0.74 8.60
N ALA A 211 -4.04 -0.55 7.66
CA ALA A 211 -3.30 -1.64 7.02
C ALA A 211 -2.59 -2.58 8.02
N ALA A 212 -1.97 -2.04 9.05
CA ALA A 212 -1.31 -2.83 10.08
C ALA A 212 -2.30 -3.75 10.82
N GLU A 213 -3.52 -3.27 11.07
CA GLU A 213 -4.58 -4.05 11.71
C GLU A 213 -5.15 -5.08 10.75
N TRP A 214 -5.45 -4.69 9.51
CA TRP A 214 -5.84 -5.61 8.45
C TRP A 214 -4.87 -6.79 8.34
N PHE A 215 -3.56 -6.53 8.34
CA PHE A 215 -2.53 -7.56 8.23
C PHE A 215 -2.51 -8.55 9.40
N ARG A 216 -2.87 -8.09 10.61
CA ARG A 216 -3.01 -8.97 11.79
C ARG A 216 -4.27 -9.84 11.74
N GLN A 217 -5.37 -9.30 11.21
CA GLN A 217 -6.68 -9.95 11.25
C GLN A 217 -6.96 -10.85 10.05
N GLN A 218 -6.43 -10.50 8.88
CA GLN A 218 -6.70 -11.16 7.60
C GLN A 218 -5.53 -12.02 7.14
N THR A 219 -5.83 -12.99 6.27
CA THR A 219 -4.78 -13.70 5.53
C THR A 219 -4.48 -12.88 4.28
N PRO A 220 -3.28 -12.28 4.14
CA PRO A 220 -2.96 -11.50 2.96
C PRO A 220 -3.03 -12.34 1.69
N ALA A 221 -3.40 -11.69 0.58
CA ALA A 221 -3.42 -12.35 -0.73
C ALA A 221 -2.06 -13.00 -1.02
N SER A 222 -2.08 -14.25 -1.49
CA SER A 222 -0.89 -14.99 -1.88
C SER A 222 -0.29 -14.47 -3.19
N GLU A 223 0.97 -14.80 -3.48
CA GLU A 223 1.58 -14.47 -4.77
C GLU A 223 0.83 -15.12 -5.93
N SER A 224 0.32 -16.34 -5.76
CA SER A 224 -0.48 -17.00 -6.79
C SER A 224 -1.82 -16.31 -7.05
N MET A 225 -2.48 -15.78 -6.01
CA MET A 225 -3.68 -14.95 -6.17
C MET A 225 -3.34 -13.65 -6.92
N TYR A 226 -2.22 -13.01 -6.57
CA TYR A 226 -1.73 -11.83 -7.28
C TYR A 226 -1.52 -12.10 -8.77
N SER A 227 -0.75 -13.12 -9.12
CA SER A 227 -0.51 -13.49 -10.52
C SER A 227 -1.81 -13.81 -11.26
N LYS A 228 -2.77 -14.48 -10.62
CA LYS A 228 -4.07 -14.79 -11.23
C LYS A 228 -4.88 -13.54 -11.57
N VAL A 229 -4.99 -12.60 -10.63
CA VAL A 229 -5.75 -11.35 -10.84
C VAL A 229 -5.04 -10.46 -11.87
N LEU A 230 -3.70 -10.41 -11.81
CA LEU A 230 -2.90 -9.70 -12.79
C LEU A 230 -3.13 -10.25 -14.22
N GLU A 231 -3.12 -11.57 -14.40
CA GLU A 231 -3.38 -12.18 -15.70
C GLU A 231 -4.82 -11.95 -16.20
N ASP A 232 -5.82 -11.99 -15.31
CA ASP A 232 -7.21 -11.63 -15.67
C ASP A 232 -7.30 -10.17 -16.15
N TRP A 233 -6.66 -9.26 -15.43
CA TRP A 233 -6.60 -7.85 -15.81
C TRP A 233 -5.84 -7.62 -17.13
N LEU A 234 -4.72 -8.31 -17.34
CA LEU A 234 -3.97 -8.26 -18.60
C LEU A 234 -4.81 -8.80 -19.76
N TYR A 235 -5.57 -9.87 -19.55
CA TYR A 235 -6.51 -10.39 -20.53
C TYR A 235 -7.58 -9.34 -20.90
N LYS A 236 -8.26 -8.76 -19.91
CA LYS A 236 -9.25 -7.69 -20.12
C LYS A 236 -8.65 -6.48 -20.85
N SER A 237 -7.44 -6.07 -20.47
CA SER A 237 -6.72 -4.96 -21.11
C SER A 237 -6.47 -5.22 -22.59
N ARG A 238 -5.99 -6.43 -22.93
CA ARG A 238 -5.72 -6.85 -24.32
C ARG A 238 -6.99 -6.91 -25.16
N GLU A 239 -8.08 -7.42 -24.60
CA GLU A 239 -9.39 -7.38 -25.27
C GLU A 239 -9.92 -5.95 -25.42
N GLY A 240 -9.71 -5.12 -24.40
CA GLY A 240 -10.00 -3.69 -24.41
C GLY A 240 -9.29 -2.94 -25.54
N TRP A 241 -8.01 -3.20 -25.77
CA TRP A 241 -7.26 -2.60 -26.89
C TRP A 241 -7.81 -3.00 -28.26
N LYS A 242 -8.28 -4.25 -28.42
CA LYS A 242 -8.93 -4.70 -29.66
C LYS A 242 -10.29 -4.03 -29.84
N PHE A 243 -11.08 -3.95 -28.77
CA PHE A 243 -12.43 -3.37 -28.81
C PHE A 243 -12.40 -1.87 -29.09
N ARG A 244 -11.46 -1.14 -28.45
CA ARG A 244 -11.29 0.31 -28.68
C ARG A 244 -10.72 0.63 -30.06
N ARG A 245 -10.21 -0.35 -30.80
CA ARG A 245 -9.65 -0.11 -32.12
C ARG A 245 -10.76 0.11 -33.14
N ASN A 246 -10.80 1.31 -33.70
CA ASN A 246 -11.73 1.67 -34.76
C ASN A 246 -11.37 0.92 -36.05
N SER A 247 -12.32 0.16 -36.61
CA SER A 247 -12.10 -0.68 -37.79
C SER A 247 -11.85 0.11 -39.08
N ARG A 248 -12.25 1.39 -39.15
CA ARG A 248 -12.10 2.23 -40.34
C ARG A 248 -10.78 2.97 -40.38
N SER A 249 -10.37 3.58 -39.26
CA SER A 249 -9.12 4.34 -39.18
C SER A 249 -7.94 3.50 -38.68
N GLY A 250 -8.21 2.36 -38.04
CA GLY A 250 -7.20 1.57 -37.34
C GLY A 250 -6.69 2.21 -36.04
N LEU A 251 -7.16 3.42 -35.69
CA LEU A 251 -6.81 4.16 -34.47
C LEU A 251 -7.65 3.69 -33.28
N TRP A 252 -7.45 4.28 -32.10
CA TRP A 252 -8.15 3.87 -30.89
C TRP A 252 -9.12 4.94 -30.40
N GLU A 253 -10.26 4.48 -29.89
CA GLU A 253 -11.20 5.28 -29.12
C GLU A 253 -10.64 5.48 -27.71
N ASP A 254 -10.60 6.73 -27.26
CA ASP A 254 -10.29 7.05 -25.86
C ASP A 254 -11.53 6.90 -24.95
N GLU A 255 -11.39 7.32 -23.69
CA GLU A 255 -12.45 7.22 -22.68
C GLU A 255 -13.71 8.03 -23.05
N GLU A 256 -13.57 9.07 -23.85
CA GLU A 256 -14.64 9.94 -24.32
C GLU A 256 -15.25 9.44 -25.65
N GLY A 257 -14.70 8.35 -26.21
CA GLY A 257 -15.09 7.80 -27.51
C GLY A 257 -14.45 8.54 -28.70
N THR A 258 -13.47 9.40 -28.46
CA THR A 258 -12.75 10.11 -29.52
C THR A 258 -11.71 9.19 -30.16
N VAL A 259 -11.78 9.04 -31.49
CA VAL A 259 -10.85 8.20 -32.25
C VAL A 259 -9.58 8.98 -32.56
N ARG A 260 -8.44 8.57 -31.97
CA ARG A 260 -7.12 9.20 -32.18
C ARG A 260 -5.95 8.24 -31.99
N TRP A 261 -4.74 8.69 -32.31
CA TRP A 261 -3.53 7.94 -31.98
C TRP A 261 -3.26 8.02 -30.47
N ASP A 262 -2.86 6.88 -29.90
CA ASP A 262 -2.49 6.77 -28.51
C ASP A 262 -1.08 6.19 -28.40
N ASN A 263 -0.13 7.04 -27.96
CA ASN A 263 1.27 6.66 -27.82
C ASN A 263 1.50 5.67 -26.68
N SER A 264 0.79 5.83 -25.56
CA SER A 264 0.89 4.95 -24.38
C SER A 264 0.38 3.57 -24.73
N LEU A 265 -0.78 3.49 -25.39
CA LEU A 265 -1.36 2.24 -25.85
C LEU A 265 -0.45 1.55 -26.85
N ALA A 266 0.04 2.27 -27.87
CA ALA A 266 0.94 1.69 -28.87
C ALA A 266 2.21 1.11 -28.23
N ALA A 267 2.82 1.84 -27.28
CA ALA A 267 4.00 1.38 -26.55
C ALA A 267 3.71 0.17 -25.65
N ALA A 268 2.62 0.21 -24.87
CA ALA A 268 2.19 -0.89 -24.01
C ALA A 268 1.86 -2.15 -24.80
N PHE A 269 1.15 -2.01 -25.93
CA PHE A 269 0.75 -3.14 -26.76
C PHE A 269 1.96 -3.81 -27.43
N LEU A 270 2.94 -3.03 -27.88
CA LEU A 270 4.18 -3.58 -28.45
C LEU A 270 5.06 -4.24 -27.37
N ALA A 271 5.17 -3.63 -26.18
CA ALA A 271 5.92 -4.21 -25.06
C ALA A 271 5.28 -5.50 -24.52
N ASP A 272 3.96 -5.56 -24.42
CA ASP A 272 3.21 -6.79 -24.10
C ASP A 272 3.35 -7.85 -25.21
N ALA A 273 3.46 -7.43 -26.47
CA ALA A 273 3.73 -8.37 -27.55
C ALA A 273 5.15 -8.96 -27.46
N VAL A 274 6.13 -8.22 -26.94
CA VAL A 274 7.47 -8.75 -26.65
C VAL A 274 7.41 -9.83 -25.56
N SER A 275 6.76 -9.54 -24.42
CA SER A 275 6.67 -10.50 -23.31
C SER A 275 5.94 -11.80 -23.68
N ARG A 276 5.09 -11.76 -24.71
CA ARG A 276 4.36 -12.92 -25.24
C ARG A 276 5.01 -13.55 -26.48
N ASN A 277 6.18 -13.08 -26.91
CA ASN A 277 6.85 -13.51 -28.14
C ASN A 277 5.96 -13.41 -29.40
N GLN A 278 5.18 -12.33 -29.48
CA GLN A 278 4.22 -12.04 -30.56
C GLN A 278 4.52 -10.72 -31.29
N LEU A 279 5.67 -10.10 -31.05
CA LEU A 279 6.04 -8.80 -31.62
C LEU A 279 5.85 -8.77 -33.15
N THR A 280 6.34 -9.77 -33.89
CA THR A 280 6.21 -9.82 -35.35
C THR A 280 4.76 -9.79 -35.84
N GLN A 281 3.83 -10.42 -35.11
CA GLN A 281 2.41 -10.48 -35.46
C GLN A 281 1.70 -9.16 -35.17
N VAL A 282 2.04 -8.52 -34.04
CA VAL A 282 1.38 -7.28 -33.59
C VAL A 282 1.97 -6.05 -34.28
N PHE A 283 3.25 -6.05 -34.60
CA PHE A 283 3.99 -4.89 -35.11
C PHE A 283 3.34 -4.29 -36.36
N GLN A 284 2.97 -5.12 -37.35
CA GLN A 284 2.37 -4.63 -38.60
C GLN A 284 1.02 -3.94 -38.37
N ASN A 285 0.25 -4.40 -37.39
CA ASN A 285 -1.03 -3.79 -37.03
C ASN A 285 -0.82 -2.39 -36.46
N VAL A 286 0.13 -2.24 -35.53
CA VAL A 286 0.42 -0.95 -34.89
C VAL A 286 1.09 0.01 -35.88
N LEU A 287 2.00 -0.49 -36.73
CA LEU A 287 2.64 0.30 -37.77
C LEU A 287 1.62 0.89 -38.75
N SER A 288 0.66 0.08 -39.22
CA SER A 288 -0.41 0.57 -40.10
C SER A 288 -1.27 1.64 -39.43
N SER A 289 -1.56 1.50 -38.12
CA SER A 289 -2.25 2.55 -37.35
C SER A 289 -1.41 3.83 -37.26
N ALA A 290 -0.10 3.71 -37.08
CA ALA A 290 0.83 4.83 -36.99
C ALA A 290 0.92 5.61 -38.32
N GLU A 291 0.86 4.91 -39.46
CA GLU A 291 0.83 5.51 -40.80
C GLU A 291 -0.41 6.39 -41.06
N ASN A 292 -1.52 6.12 -40.34
CA ASN A 292 -2.74 6.94 -40.43
C ASN A 292 -2.70 8.20 -39.57
N ALA A 293 -1.75 8.31 -38.63
CA ALA A 293 -1.59 9.46 -37.73
C ALA A 293 -0.11 9.85 -37.51
N PRO A 294 0.69 10.04 -38.57
CA PRO A 294 2.15 10.16 -38.44
C PRO A 294 2.62 11.41 -37.69
N ARG A 295 1.75 12.41 -37.53
CA ARG A 295 2.02 13.66 -36.80
C ARG A 295 1.73 13.57 -35.31
N GLU A 296 1.04 12.53 -34.85
CA GLU A 296 0.65 12.33 -33.44
C GLU A 296 1.62 11.41 -32.70
N ILE A 297 2.53 10.75 -33.42
CA ILE A 297 3.55 9.85 -32.85
C ILE A 297 4.59 10.69 -32.11
N ASN A 298 4.78 10.41 -30.82
CA ASN A 298 5.82 11.01 -29.98
C ASN A 298 7.02 10.05 -29.80
N TRP A 299 7.89 10.35 -28.84
CA TRP A 299 9.07 9.56 -28.55
C TRP A 299 8.79 8.17 -27.98
N LEU A 300 7.65 7.98 -27.32
CA LEU A 300 7.39 6.78 -26.52
C LEU A 300 7.39 5.50 -27.39
N PRO A 301 6.63 5.38 -28.49
CA PRO A 301 6.67 4.18 -29.33
C PRO A 301 7.86 4.16 -30.33
N SER A 302 8.69 5.21 -30.36
CA SER A 302 9.77 5.35 -31.38
C SER A 302 10.85 4.27 -31.36
N PRO A 303 11.19 3.63 -30.21
CA PRO A 303 12.12 2.49 -30.23
C PRO A 303 11.62 1.30 -31.07
N TYR A 304 10.30 1.17 -31.23
CA TYR A 304 9.69 0.16 -32.09
C TYR A 304 9.44 0.72 -33.50
N LEU A 305 8.73 1.85 -33.59
CA LEU A 305 8.16 2.35 -34.84
C LEU A 305 9.14 3.20 -35.68
N GLY A 306 10.29 3.55 -35.13
CA GLY A 306 11.31 4.36 -35.79
C GLY A 306 11.07 5.86 -35.64
N ASN A 307 11.64 6.64 -36.57
CA ASN A 307 11.75 8.09 -36.47
C ASN A 307 12.51 8.57 -35.20
N ILE A 308 13.37 7.71 -34.66
CA ILE A 308 14.07 7.91 -33.38
C ILE A 308 14.86 9.22 -33.36
N VAL A 309 15.41 9.65 -34.50
CA VAL A 309 16.19 10.90 -34.58
C VAL A 309 15.33 12.12 -34.27
N ASN A 310 14.19 12.27 -34.93
CA ASN A 310 13.35 13.46 -34.75
C ASN A 310 12.65 13.43 -33.39
N GLN A 311 12.21 12.24 -32.96
CA GLN A 311 11.50 12.11 -31.69
C GLN A 311 12.39 12.36 -30.48
N THR A 312 13.63 11.87 -30.52
CA THR A 312 14.64 12.18 -29.49
C THR A 312 14.94 13.68 -29.42
N GLN A 313 15.02 14.38 -30.56
CA GLN A 313 15.20 15.84 -30.55
C GLN A 313 14.02 16.58 -29.92
N GLY A 314 12.79 16.10 -30.14
CA GLY A 314 11.60 16.61 -29.47
C GLY A 314 11.65 16.39 -27.96
N LEU A 315 11.96 15.15 -27.55
CA LEU A 315 12.13 14.75 -26.16
C LEU A 315 13.18 15.58 -25.42
N LEU A 316 14.36 15.81 -26.03
CA LEU A 316 15.40 16.66 -25.44
C LEU A 316 14.93 18.10 -25.18
N ARG A 317 14.07 18.66 -26.06
CA ARG A 317 13.50 19.99 -25.84
C ARG A 317 12.49 19.99 -24.69
N GLU A 318 11.64 18.97 -24.64
CA GLU A 318 10.68 18.78 -23.55
C GLU A 318 11.40 18.66 -22.20
N GLN A 319 12.39 17.77 -22.11
CA GLN A 319 13.23 17.61 -20.93
C GLN A 319 13.93 18.91 -20.52
N SER A 320 14.50 19.65 -21.47
CA SER A 320 15.14 20.94 -21.16
C SER A 320 14.15 21.95 -20.58
N ASN A 321 12.91 21.95 -21.05
CA ASN A 321 11.86 22.83 -20.51
C ASN A 321 11.43 22.39 -19.11
N THR A 322 11.18 21.09 -18.90
CA THR A 322 10.86 20.52 -17.59
C THR A 322 11.99 20.78 -16.58
N ALA A 323 13.25 20.55 -16.96
CA ALA A 323 14.41 20.82 -16.13
C ALA A 323 14.48 22.31 -15.74
N LYS A 324 14.24 23.24 -16.67
CA LYS A 324 14.20 24.68 -16.35
C LYS A 324 13.10 25.04 -15.35
N GLN A 325 11.92 24.43 -15.48
CA GLN A 325 10.82 24.64 -14.53
C GLN A 325 11.19 24.11 -13.14
N LEU A 326 11.75 22.90 -13.08
CA LEU A 326 12.22 22.28 -11.84
C LEU A 326 13.33 23.11 -11.17
N ILE A 327 14.33 23.57 -11.93
CA ILE A 327 15.40 24.44 -11.42
C ILE A 327 14.80 25.72 -10.83
N SER A 328 13.86 26.35 -11.53
CA SER A 328 13.21 27.55 -11.02
C SER A 328 12.43 27.31 -9.73
N ALA A 329 11.78 26.15 -9.56
CA ALA A 329 11.06 25.82 -8.33
C ALA A 329 12.04 25.54 -7.17
N ILE A 330 13.09 24.75 -7.45
CA ILE A 330 14.15 24.40 -6.49
C ILE A 330 14.87 25.66 -5.99
N ASP A 331 15.28 26.55 -6.90
CA ASP A 331 16.01 27.77 -6.52
C ASP A 331 15.15 28.78 -5.75
N LYS A 332 13.82 28.71 -5.87
CA LYS A 332 12.88 29.49 -5.04
C LYS A 332 12.56 28.85 -3.70
N GLY A 333 13.01 27.61 -3.45
CA GLY A 333 12.68 26.86 -2.24
C GLY A 333 11.19 26.48 -2.15
N GLU A 334 10.51 26.32 -3.29
CA GLU A 334 9.14 25.78 -3.34
C GLU A 334 9.16 24.30 -2.87
N ALA A 335 8.03 23.73 -2.45
CA ALA A 335 7.96 22.32 -2.05
C ALA A 335 8.51 21.39 -3.15
N ALA A 336 8.98 20.20 -2.78
CA ALA A 336 9.55 19.24 -3.73
C ALA A 336 8.55 19.01 -4.87
N PRO A 337 8.91 19.35 -6.13
CA PRO A 337 7.95 19.32 -7.23
C PRO A 337 7.34 17.92 -7.40
N GLU A 338 6.03 17.87 -7.50
CA GLU A 338 5.24 16.66 -7.77
C GLU A 338 5.41 16.24 -9.24
N SER A 339 6.59 15.72 -9.57
CA SER A 339 6.89 15.20 -10.90
C SER A 339 7.60 13.84 -10.75
N PRO A 340 6.93 12.74 -11.16
CA PRO A 340 7.47 11.38 -11.05
C PRO A 340 8.79 11.13 -11.79
N ALA A 341 9.21 12.05 -12.67
CA ALA A 341 10.45 11.99 -13.44
C ALA A 341 11.35 13.23 -13.20
N ALA A 342 11.20 13.91 -12.06
CA ALA A 342 11.95 15.13 -11.77
C ALA A 342 13.47 14.89 -11.74
N LEU A 343 13.89 13.80 -11.09
CA LEU A 343 15.30 13.45 -10.94
C LEU A 343 15.90 13.06 -12.30
N ASP A 344 15.26 12.14 -13.02
CA ASP A 344 15.55 11.84 -14.43
C ASP A 344 15.69 13.09 -15.31
N ALA A 345 14.72 14.01 -15.27
CA ALA A 345 14.74 15.22 -16.09
C ALA A 345 15.97 16.11 -15.80
N LEU A 346 16.33 16.26 -14.53
CA LEU A 346 17.50 17.04 -14.12
C LEU A 346 18.81 16.34 -14.53
N LEU A 347 18.94 15.05 -14.26
CA LEU A 347 20.15 14.28 -14.53
C LEU A 347 20.41 14.10 -16.02
N ASN A 348 19.37 13.76 -16.79
CA ASN A 348 19.45 13.61 -18.25
C ASN A 348 19.76 14.95 -18.93
N SER A 349 19.43 16.07 -18.29
CA SER A 349 19.78 17.42 -18.75
C SER A 349 21.11 17.94 -18.20
N GLY A 350 21.85 17.16 -17.39
CA GLY A 350 23.17 17.54 -16.89
C GLY A 350 23.19 18.32 -15.56
N TYR A 351 22.04 18.54 -14.91
CA TYR A 351 21.89 19.39 -13.72
C TYR A 351 22.09 18.63 -12.40
N ARG A 352 23.28 18.07 -12.19
CA ARG A 352 23.60 17.25 -11.00
C ARG A 352 23.45 18.01 -9.68
N ASP A 353 23.86 19.27 -9.64
CA ASP A 353 23.80 20.06 -8.40
C ASP A 353 22.34 20.33 -8.00
N GLN A 354 21.47 20.63 -8.96
CA GLN A 354 20.04 20.80 -8.70
C GLN A 354 19.35 19.48 -8.37
N ALA A 355 19.78 18.36 -8.96
CA ALA A 355 19.34 17.04 -8.51
C ALA A 355 19.71 16.78 -7.05
N GLN A 356 20.92 17.16 -6.60
CA GLN A 356 21.30 17.05 -5.18
C GLN A 356 20.50 17.99 -4.27
N LYS A 357 20.25 19.24 -4.70
CA LYS A 357 19.36 20.16 -3.97
C LYS A 357 17.94 19.60 -3.84
N LEU A 358 17.38 19.03 -4.91
CA LEU A 358 16.07 18.38 -4.88
C LEU A 358 16.05 17.25 -3.84
N LEU A 359 17.07 16.39 -3.83
CA LEU A 359 17.17 15.32 -2.84
C LEU A 359 17.32 15.85 -1.41
N GLN A 360 18.02 16.97 -1.22
CA GLN A 360 18.07 17.65 0.08
C GLN A 360 16.68 18.13 0.51
N MET A 361 15.92 18.77 -0.39
CA MET A 361 14.56 19.21 -0.12
C MET A 361 13.61 18.04 0.16
N VAL A 362 13.81 16.88 -0.47
CA VAL A 362 13.05 15.65 -0.18
C VAL A 362 13.33 15.13 1.23
N ARG A 363 14.53 15.33 1.76
CA ARG A 363 14.93 14.91 3.12
C ARG A 363 14.48 15.88 4.20
N GLU A 364 14.37 17.16 3.86
CA GLU A 364 13.99 18.23 4.77
C GLU A 364 12.49 18.57 4.63
N GLY A 365 11.91 19.24 5.63
CA GLY A 365 10.56 19.81 5.53
C GLY A 365 9.44 18.78 5.35
N ILE A 366 9.42 17.72 6.16
CA ILE A 366 8.26 16.83 6.26
C ILE A 366 7.37 17.32 7.40
N ASP A 367 6.26 17.95 7.04
CA ASP A 367 5.28 18.50 7.96
C ASP A 367 4.15 17.50 8.24
N GLU A 368 3.41 17.68 9.35
CA GLU A 368 2.28 16.80 9.73
C GLU A 368 1.13 16.81 8.70
N GLY A 369 1.02 17.86 7.87
CA GLY A 369 -0.02 18.03 6.83
C GLY A 369 0.41 17.64 5.41
N ILE A 370 1.48 16.87 5.23
CA ILE A 370 1.97 16.45 3.91
C ILE A 370 0.90 15.66 3.14
N SER A 371 0.72 15.90 1.84
CA SER A 371 -0.27 15.17 1.03
C SER A 371 0.18 13.74 0.71
N ASN A 372 -0.75 12.85 0.39
CA ASN A 372 -0.40 11.49 -0.06
C ASN A 372 0.45 11.51 -1.34
N ALA A 373 0.14 12.42 -2.28
CA ALA A 373 0.89 12.59 -3.52
C ALA A 373 2.34 12.96 -3.24
N GLU A 374 2.57 13.87 -2.30
CA GLU A 374 3.91 14.30 -1.92
C GLU A 374 4.69 13.19 -1.21
N VAL A 375 4.07 12.43 -0.30
CA VAL A 375 4.71 11.28 0.37
C VAL A 375 5.17 10.25 -0.67
N VAL A 376 4.27 9.84 -1.58
CA VAL A 376 4.58 8.87 -2.64
C VAL A 376 5.69 9.39 -3.56
N ASN A 377 5.65 10.66 -3.94
CA ASN A 377 6.68 11.29 -4.77
C ASN A 377 8.05 11.32 -4.09
N ARG A 378 8.11 11.68 -2.80
CA ARG A 378 9.35 11.69 -2.00
C ARG A 378 9.96 10.30 -1.90
N ILE A 379 9.14 9.28 -1.61
CA ILE A 379 9.60 7.88 -1.58
C ILE A 379 10.15 7.46 -2.95
N SER A 380 9.42 7.77 -4.04
CA SER A 380 9.85 7.46 -5.41
C SER A 380 11.22 8.07 -5.74
N LEU A 381 11.41 9.36 -5.45
CA LEU A 381 12.67 10.07 -5.70
C LEU A 381 13.85 9.50 -4.90
N LEU A 382 13.62 9.10 -3.64
CA LEU A 382 14.66 8.45 -2.83
C LEU A 382 15.06 7.08 -3.38
N GLN A 383 14.09 6.26 -3.79
CA GLN A 383 14.37 4.97 -4.41
C GLN A 383 15.10 5.13 -5.75
N GLU A 384 14.71 6.10 -6.57
CA GLU A 384 15.39 6.42 -7.83
C GLU A 384 16.84 6.87 -7.58
N ALA A 385 17.07 7.77 -6.62
CA ALA A 385 18.42 8.24 -6.28
C ALA A 385 19.36 7.12 -5.83
N GLU A 386 18.85 6.15 -5.06
CA GLU A 386 19.59 4.96 -4.64
C GLU A 386 19.92 4.06 -5.83
N ASN A 387 18.93 3.78 -6.70
CA ASN A 387 19.12 3.00 -7.92
C ASN A 387 20.19 3.62 -8.82
N LEU A 388 20.26 4.95 -8.87
CA LEU A 388 21.26 5.71 -9.62
C LEU A 388 22.59 5.91 -8.85
N SER A 389 22.71 5.39 -7.63
CA SER A 389 23.87 5.55 -6.73
C SER A 389 24.32 7.02 -6.59
N LEU A 390 23.34 7.93 -6.66
CA LEU A 390 23.56 9.35 -6.36
C LEU A 390 23.60 9.60 -4.85
N ASP A 391 23.09 8.63 -4.09
CA ASP A 391 23.09 8.61 -2.64
C ASP A 391 23.91 7.40 -2.14
N SER A 392 25.18 7.61 -1.82
CA SER A 392 26.12 6.53 -1.48
C SER A 392 25.84 5.86 -0.13
N SER A 393 25.03 6.45 0.73
CA SER A 393 24.60 5.83 2.00
C SER A 393 23.18 5.27 1.94
N GLY A 394 22.36 5.72 0.98
CA GLY A 394 20.91 5.73 1.15
C GLY A 394 20.51 6.50 2.41
N ASP A 395 19.21 6.74 2.60
CA ASP A 395 18.69 7.06 3.93
C ASP A 395 17.60 6.04 4.30
N PRO A 396 17.99 4.81 4.69
CA PRO A 396 17.04 3.76 5.02
C PRO A 396 16.09 4.18 6.15
N ALA A 397 16.59 4.92 7.14
CA ALA A 397 15.80 5.41 8.26
C ALA A 397 14.74 6.42 7.82
N LEU A 398 15.09 7.36 6.92
CA LEU A 398 14.11 8.28 6.36
C LEU A 398 13.05 7.55 5.52
N ARG A 399 13.44 6.54 4.73
CA ARG A 399 12.47 5.76 3.96
C ARG A 399 11.52 5.00 4.85
N GLU A 400 12.05 4.28 5.84
CA GLU A 400 11.26 3.59 6.87
C GLU A 400 10.29 4.57 7.53
N LYS A 401 10.76 5.76 7.93
CA LYS A 401 9.92 6.83 8.44
C LYS A 401 8.80 7.26 7.47
N LEU A 402 9.12 7.48 6.20
CA LEU A 402 8.12 7.86 5.18
C LEU A 402 7.06 6.76 4.97
N PHE A 403 7.46 5.49 5.03
CA PHE A 403 6.53 4.38 4.96
C PHE A 403 5.68 4.24 6.23
N ASP A 404 6.31 4.17 7.39
CA ASP A 404 5.66 3.80 8.65
C ASP A 404 4.91 4.96 9.31
N ASP A 405 5.44 6.18 9.24
CA ASP A 405 4.85 7.35 9.92
C ASP A 405 3.90 8.14 9.01
N TYR A 406 4.07 8.06 7.68
CA TYR A 406 3.30 8.91 6.74
C TYR A 406 2.43 8.12 5.75
N LEU A 407 2.96 7.09 5.09
CA LEU A 407 2.21 6.35 4.07
C LEU A 407 1.22 5.35 4.69
N LEU A 408 1.72 4.39 5.46
CA LEU A 408 0.94 3.27 6.00
C LEU A 408 -0.20 3.67 6.95
N PRO A 409 -0.08 4.72 7.79
CA PRO A 409 -1.19 5.20 8.61
C PRO A 409 -2.38 5.71 7.78
N ARG A 410 -2.17 5.97 6.49
CA ARG A 410 -3.19 6.44 5.55
C ARG A 410 -3.71 5.33 4.62
N VAL A 411 -3.22 4.11 4.81
CA VAL A 411 -3.67 2.95 4.07
C VAL A 411 -4.74 2.23 4.89
N PHE A 412 -5.96 2.17 4.36
CA PHE A 412 -7.12 1.59 5.02
C PHE A 412 -7.77 0.50 4.18
N TRP A 413 -8.22 -0.54 4.86
CA TRP A 413 -9.11 -1.57 4.33
C TRP A 413 -10.54 -1.04 4.39
N VAL A 414 -11.09 -0.68 3.23
CA VAL A 414 -12.45 -0.18 3.08
C VAL A 414 -13.21 -1.12 2.16
N GLN A 415 -14.38 -1.57 2.63
CA GLN A 415 -15.16 -2.66 2.04
C GLN A 415 -14.32 -3.94 1.82
N ASP A 416 -13.97 -4.23 0.57
CA ASP A 416 -13.27 -5.45 0.13
C ASP A 416 -11.87 -5.16 -0.43
N GLY A 417 -11.32 -3.97 -0.18
CA GLY A 417 -10.02 -3.57 -0.70
C GLY A 417 -9.18 -2.76 0.27
N LEU A 418 -7.87 -2.77 0.06
CA LEU A 418 -6.89 -1.93 0.73
C LEU A 418 -6.57 -0.74 -0.17
N TRP A 419 -6.67 0.48 0.38
CA TRP A 419 -6.59 1.73 -0.38
C TRP A 419 -5.72 2.75 0.33
N LEU A 420 -5.05 3.62 -0.42
CA LEU A 420 -4.49 4.84 0.11
C LEU A 420 -5.60 5.91 0.11
N VAL A 421 -6.05 6.29 1.30
CA VAL A 421 -7.21 7.17 1.51
C VAL A 421 -6.74 8.60 1.73
N GLU A 422 -7.30 9.53 0.98
CA GLU A 422 -7.06 10.98 1.13
C GLU A 422 -7.76 11.53 2.38
N ASP A 423 -7.39 12.74 2.78
CA ASP A 423 -7.98 13.39 3.97
C ASP A 423 -9.48 13.68 3.83
N ASP A 424 -9.98 13.81 2.59
CA ASP A 424 -11.40 13.97 2.29
C ASP A 424 -12.16 12.63 2.16
N GLY A 425 -11.50 11.50 2.44
CA GLY A 425 -12.05 10.15 2.33
C GLY A 425 -12.10 9.60 0.90
N SER A 426 -11.70 10.39 -0.10
CA SER A 426 -11.59 9.90 -1.48
C SER A 426 -10.36 9.02 -1.68
N ILE A 427 -10.36 8.23 -2.74
CA ILE A 427 -9.23 7.36 -3.09
C ILE A 427 -8.82 7.63 -4.53
N ASN A 428 -7.57 8.00 -4.73
CA ASN A 428 -6.93 8.07 -6.03
C ASN A 428 -6.27 6.73 -6.37
N LEU A 429 -6.76 6.06 -7.43
CA LEU A 429 -6.33 4.70 -7.74
C LEU A 429 -4.91 4.64 -8.31
N ALA A 430 -4.52 5.63 -9.13
CA ALA A 430 -3.15 5.71 -9.63
C ALA A 430 -2.16 5.85 -8.46
N LEU A 431 -2.51 6.67 -7.47
CA LEU A 431 -1.69 6.89 -6.29
C LEU A 431 -1.64 5.64 -5.40
N SER A 432 -2.77 4.97 -5.20
CA SER A 432 -2.84 3.69 -4.48
C SER A 432 -2.00 2.60 -5.14
N VAL A 433 -2.04 2.49 -6.48
CA VAL A 433 -1.21 1.56 -7.24
C VAL A 433 0.27 1.89 -7.08
N ASN A 434 0.65 3.16 -7.25
CA ASN A 434 2.04 3.60 -7.09
C ASN A 434 2.57 3.33 -5.69
N ALA A 435 1.81 3.66 -4.64
CA ALA A 435 2.13 3.33 -3.26
C ALA A 435 2.33 1.82 -3.07
N GLY A 436 1.47 1.01 -3.69
CA GLY A 436 1.58 -0.45 -3.64
C GLY A 436 2.85 -0.98 -4.32
N LEU A 437 3.24 -0.41 -5.46
CA LEU A 437 4.49 -0.75 -6.15
C LEU A 437 5.72 -0.36 -5.34
N LEU A 438 5.73 0.84 -4.74
CA LEU A 438 6.83 1.31 -3.89
C LEU A 438 7.00 0.45 -2.62
N LEU A 439 5.90 0.05 -1.99
CA LEU A 439 5.90 -0.88 -0.84
C LEU A 439 6.46 -2.25 -1.23
N ARG A 440 6.08 -2.80 -2.39
CA ARG A 440 6.61 -4.08 -2.88
C ARG A 440 8.11 -4.01 -3.15
N GLU A 441 8.56 -2.91 -3.75
CA GLU A 441 9.99 -2.69 -3.98
C GLU A 441 10.75 -2.62 -2.64
N GLU A 442 10.25 -1.86 -1.67
CA GLU A 442 10.88 -1.75 -0.34
C GLU A 442 10.85 -3.08 0.43
N ALA A 443 9.77 -3.84 0.29
CA ALA A 443 9.65 -5.17 0.87
C ALA A 443 10.73 -6.13 0.33
N ARG A 444 11.07 -6.04 -0.96
CA ARG A 444 12.15 -6.85 -1.55
C ARG A 444 13.53 -6.47 -1.00
N ARG A 445 13.75 -5.20 -0.63
CA ARG A 445 15.02 -4.74 -0.03
C ARG A 445 15.17 -5.19 1.42
N ASN A 446 14.11 -5.04 2.22
CA ASN A 446 14.19 -5.24 3.67
C ASN A 446 13.57 -6.56 4.15
N ASN A 447 13.08 -7.40 3.22
CA ASN A 447 12.40 -8.66 3.49
C ASN A 447 11.18 -8.52 4.43
N SER A 448 10.43 -7.42 4.30
CA SER A 448 9.24 -7.12 5.12
C SER A 448 8.00 -7.82 4.57
N ALA A 449 7.50 -8.82 5.32
CA ALA A 449 6.26 -9.53 4.97
C ALA A 449 5.04 -8.61 4.96
N PHE A 450 4.99 -7.62 5.86
CA PHE A 450 3.91 -6.65 5.95
C PHE A 450 3.88 -5.73 4.72
N TYR A 451 5.02 -5.14 4.34
CA TYR A 451 5.08 -4.26 3.16
C TYR A 451 4.76 -5.04 1.88
N GLN A 452 5.24 -6.28 1.77
CA GLN A 452 4.92 -7.15 0.64
C GLN A 452 3.41 -7.39 0.55
N ALA A 453 2.76 -7.71 1.68
CA ALA A 453 1.32 -7.96 1.75
C ALA A 453 0.49 -6.71 1.44
N ALA A 454 0.79 -5.59 2.10
CA ALA A 454 0.09 -4.33 1.89
C ALA A 454 0.26 -3.83 0.46
N GLY A 455 1.49 -3.84 -0.06
CA GLY A 455 1.77 -3.40 -1.42
C GLY A 455 1.09 -4.27 -2.49
N ARG A 456 1.08 -5.59 -2.31
CA ARG A 456 0.34 -6.52 -3.16
C ARG A 456 -1.17 -6.24 -3.11
N GLN A 457 -1.71 -6.07 -1.92
CA GLN A 457 -3.15 -5.87 -1.73
C GLN A 457 -3.63 -4.52 -2.31
N LEU A 458 -2.86 -3.44 -2.19
CA LEU A 458 -3.16 -2.15 -2.82
C LEU A 458 -3.34 -2.30 -4.34
N VAL A 459 -2.39 -2.98 -4.99
CA VAL A 459 -2.46 -3.23 -6.44
C VAL A 459 -3.65 -4.14 -6.77
N LEU A 460 -3.87 -5.22 -6.02
CA LEU A 460 -5.01 -6.12 -6.24
C LEU A 460 -6.35 -5.43 -6.13
N SER A 461 -6.50 -4.56 -5.13
CA SER A 461 -7.73 -3.83 -4.88
C SER A 461 -8.05 -2.93 -6.07
N ALA A 462 -7.05 -2.19 -6.58
CA ALA A 462 -7.21 -1.39 -7.79
C ALA A 462 -7.56 -2.24 -9.02
N LEU A 463 -6.82 -3.32 -9.30
CA LEU A 463 -7.10 -4.19 -10.46
C LEU A 463 -8.46 -4.87 -10.38
N GLY A 464 -8.95 -5.17 -9.17
CA GLY A 464 -10.27 -5.74 -8.93
C GLY A 464 -11.43 -4.83 -9.37
N THR A 465 -11.19 -3.54 -9.54
CA THR A 465 -12.18 -2.56 -10.02
C THR A 465 -12.23 -2.41 -11.54
N ALA A 466 -11.39 -3.14 -12.28
CA ALA A 466 -11.29 -3.00 -13.72
C ALA A 466 -12.56 -3.46 -14.44
N ASP A 467 -12.98 -2.67 -15.44
CA ASP A 467 -14.06 -3.04 -16.36
C ASP A 467 -13.61 -4.09 -17.40
N ASP A 468 -14.53 -4.51 -18.26
CA ASP A 468 -14.27 -5.51 -19.31
C ASP A 468 -13.22 -5.09 -20.34
N LYS A 469 -12.82 -3.81 -20.36
CA LYS A 469 -11.75 -3.26 -21.21
C LYS A 469 -10.43 -3.08 -20.45
N GLY A 470 -10.37 -3.53 -19.19
CA GLY A 470 -9.21 -3.38 -18.32
C GLY A 470 -9.03 -1.97 -17.74
N MET A 471 -9.99 -1.06 -17.95
CA MET A 471 -9.92 0.29 -17.40
C MET A 471 -10.33 0.28 -15.93
N ILE A 472 -9.56 0.94 -15.07
CA ILE A 472 -9.91 1.14 -13.66
C ILE A 472 -10.48 2.55 -13.45
N PRO A 473 -11.32 2.79 -12.44
CA PRO A 473 -11.72 4.13 -12.04
C PRO A 473 -10.52 5.02 -11.72
N ARG A 474 -10.66 6.34 -11.91
CA ARG A 474 -9.63 7.28 -11.45
C ARG A 474 -9.74 7.54 -9.95
N ASN A 475 -10.96 7.78 -9.49
CA ASN A 475 -11.26 7.99 -8.09
C ASN A 475 -12.41 7.09 -7.62
N LEU A 476 -12.35 6.69 -6.36
CA LEU A 476 -13.47 6.07 -5.63
C LEU A 476 -13.88 6.95 -4.46
N PHE A 477 -15.17 6.90 -4.14
CA PHE A 477 -15.78 7.49 -2.96
C PHE A 477 -16.66 6.43 -2.31
N PHE A 478 -16.49 6.22 -1.01
CA PHE A 478 -17.31 5.30 -0.23
C PHE A 478 -18.33 6.10 0.56
N GLU A 479 -19.61 5.84 0.32
CA GLU A 479 -20.69 6.43 1.10
C GLU A 479 -20.99 5.57 2.34
N GLY A 480 -21.48 6.19 3.42
CA GLY A 480 -21.80 5.50 4.68
C GLY A 480 -22.93 4.46 4.57
N ASN A 481 -23.64 4.40 3.43
CA ASN A 481 -24.62 3.36 3.11
C ASN A 481 -23.98 2.12 2.42
N GLY A 482 -22.66 2.12 2.20
CA GLY A 482 -21.94 1.07 1.48
C GLY A 482 -21.94 1.22 -0.05
N GLU A 483 -22.51 2.29 -0.61
CA GLU A 483 -22.43 2.58 -2.04
C GLU A 483 -21.02 3.04 -2.42
N VAL A 484 -20.54 2.56 -3.57
CA VAL A 484 -19.24 2.94 -4.13
C VAL A 484 -19.47 3.79 -5.37
N LEU A 485 -19.13 5.07 -5.28
CA LEU A 485 -19.15 5.96 -6.44
C LEU A 485 -17.78 5.97 -7.09
N SER A 486 -17.73 5.67 -8.39
CA SER A 486 -16.52 5.72 -9.20
C SER A 486 -16.55 6.94 -10.14
N LYS A 487 -15.45 7.69 -10.23
CA LYS A 487 -15.32 8.85 -11.13
C LYS A 487 -14.09 8.76 -12.01
N GLY A 488 -14.27 9.07 -13.29
CA GLY A 488 -13.21 9.03 -14.30
C GLY A 488 -12.68 7.62 -14.55
N LYS A 489 -11.80 7.50 -15.53
CA LYS A 489 -11.11 6.24 -15.82
C LYS A 489 -9.60 6.46 -15.94
N ILE A 490 -8.89 5.36 -15.79
CA ILE A 490 -7.46 5.22 -16.07
C ILE A 490 -7.38 4.04 -17.05
N PRO A 491 -6.85 4.26 -18.25
CA PRO A 491 -6.69 3.19 -19.22
C PRO A 491 -5.52 2.29 -18.79
N PRO A 492 -5.53 0.99 -19.16
CA PRO A 492 -4.56 0.05 -18.64
C PRO A 492 -3.11 0.40 -19.04
N GLU A 493 -2.91 0.96 -20.23
CA GLU A 493 -1.62 1.43 -20.73
C GLU A 493 -0.91 2.47 -19.84
N ASP A 494 -1.64 3.21 -19.00
CA ASP A 494 -1.05 4.24 -18.12
C ASP A 494 -0.40 3.64 -16.87
N ILE A 495 -0.77 2.42 -16.46
CA ILE A 495 -0.25 1.76 -15.25
C ILE A 495 0.45 0.43 -15.53
N MET A 496 0.27 -0.14 -16.73
CA MET A 496 0.72 -1.49 -17.06
C MET A 496 2.23 -1.68 -16.95
N ALA A 497 3.01 -0.66 -17.32
CA ALA A 497 4.47 -0.74 -17.27
C ALA A 497 4.98 -1.08 -15.85
N GLY A 498 4.38 -0.46 -14.82
CA GLY A 498 4.73 -0.72 -13.42
C GLY A 498 4.07 -1.98 -12.86
N VAL A 499 2.80 -2.22 -13.18
CA VAL A 499 2.02 -3.33 -12.61
C VAL A 499 2.42 -4.70 -13.16
N ALA A 500 2.63 -4.79 -14.48
CA ALA A 500 2.98 -6.03 -15.16
C ALA A 500 4.49 -6.18 -15.40
N GLU A 501 5.30 -5.24 -14.89
CA GLU A 501 6.76 -5.21 -15.02
C GLU A 501 7.23 -5.46 -16.46
N LEU A 502 6.69 -4.72 -17.44
CA LEU A 502 6.98 -4.92 -18.87
C LEU A 502 8.42 -4.47 -19.22
N PRO A 503 9.42 -5.37 -19.35
CA PRO A 503 10.82 -4.98 -19.46
C PRO A 503 11.14 -4.32 -20.81
N ALA A 504 10.33 -4.58 -21.83
CA ALA A 504 10.43 -3.99 -23.14
C ALA A 504 9.61 -2.70 -23.29
N PHE A 505 9.02 -2.17 -22.20
CA PHE A 505 8.36 -0.86 -22.27
C PHE A 505 9.42 0.23 -22.59
N PRO A 506 9.18 1.08 -23.60
CA PRO A 506 10.09 2.15 -23.96
C PRO A 506 10.41 3.05 -22.77
N ARG A 507 11.70 3.26 -22.52
CA ARG A 507 12.15 4.05 -21.38
C ARG A 507 13.45 4.76 -21.67
N MET A 508 13.67 5.82 -20.91
CA MET A 508 14.99 6.42 -20.77
C MET A 508 15.73 5.74 -19.64
N ILE A 509 16.98 5.39 -19.87
CA ILE A 509 17.86 4.77 -18.90
C ILE A 509 18.98 5.78 -18.65
N PRO A 510 19.08 6.38 -17.45
CA PRO A 510 20.22 7.22 -17.10
C PRO A 510 21.50 6.40 -17.14
N LEU A 511 22.53 6.92 -17.80
CA LEU A 511 23.86 6.29 -17.94
C LEU A 511 24.93 7.06 -17.18
N VAL A 512 24.52 7.70 -16.07
CA VAL A 512 25.38 8.58 -15.27
C VAL A 512 26.59 7.82 -14.71
N LYS A 513 26.43 6.53 -14.39
CA LYS A 513 27.52 5.68 -13.85
C LYS A 513 28.51 5.28 -14.95
N GLU A 514 28.02 5.01 -16.14
CA GLU A 514 28.77 4.40 -17.24
C GLU A 514 29.46 5.45 -18.13
N LEU A 515 28.79 6.58 -18.36
CA LEU A 515 29.20 7.60 -19.33
C LEU A 515 29.32 9.01 -18.73
N GLY A 516 28.78 9.23 -17.52
CA GLY A 516 28.83 10.51 -16.80
C GLY A 516 27.51 11.30 -16.86
N THR A 517 27.45 12.39 -16.10
CA THR A 517 26.24 13.23 -15.98
C THR A 517 25.74 13.70 -17.35
N GLY A 518 24.43 13.67 -17.57
CA GLY A 518 23.80 14.03 -18.84
C GLY A 518 23.68 12.86 -19.81
N ALA A 519 24.40 11.74 -19.61
CA ALA A 519 24.28 10.58 -20.49
C ALA A 519 23.04 9.74 -20.17
N TRP A 520 22.37 9.26 -21.21
CA TRP A 520 21.17 8.42 -21.11
C TRP A 520 20.96 7.61 -22.39
N ALA A 521 20.12 6.58 -22.35
CA ALA A 521 19.67 5.84 -23.53
C ALA A 521 18.14 5.76 -23.61
N LEU A 522 17.57 5.99 -24.79
CA LEU A 522 16.18 5.70 -25.11
C LEU A 522 16.12 4.37 -25.86
N THR A 523 15.42 3.39 -25.29
CA THR A 523 15.41 2.00 -25.77
C THR A 523 14.14 1.27 -25.34
N ALA A 524 13.82 0.18 -26.05
CA ALA A 524 12.80 -0.79 -25.65
C ALA A 524 13.40 -2.19 -25.43
N ALA A 525 14.70 -2.26 -25.21
CA ALA A 525 15.38 -3.51 -24.88
C ALA A 525 14.95 -4.05 -23.50
N GLU A 526 14.72 -5.35 -23.39
CA GLU A 526 14.38 -6.03 -22.13
C GLU A 526 15.53 -5.88 -21.13
N ARG A 527 16.75 -6.07 -21.61
CA ARG A 527 17.99 -5.77 -20.88
C ARG A 527 18.82 -4.78 -21.69
N PHE A 528 19.38 -3.79 -21.02
CA PHE A 528 20.29 -2.82 -21.63
C PHE A 528 21.45 -2.56 -20.68
N THR A 529 22.68 -2.84 -21.12
CA THR A 529 23.88 -2.64 -20.30
C THR A 529 24.95 -1.93 -21.09
N VAL A 530 25.61 -0.97 -20.45
CA VAL A 530 26.73 -0.22 -21.02
C VAL A 530 27.97 -0.47 -20.18
N ARG A 531 29.09 -0.71 -20.85
CA ARG A 531 30.41 -0.78 -20.21
C ARG A 531 31.34 0.13 -20.98
N SER A 532 31.94 1.08 -20.29
CA SER A 532 32.84 2.05 -20.90
C SER A 532 34.23 1.95 -20.29
N THR A 533 35.23 1.95 -21.16
CA THR A 533 36.66 2.04 -20.84
C THR A 533 37.26 3.19 -21.64
N PRO A 534 38.49 3.62 -21.35
CA PRO A 534 39.16 4.60 -22.21
C PRO A 534 39.27 4.15 -23.67
N ARG A 535 39.29 2.84 -23.97
CA ARG A 535 39.50 2.31 -25.33
C ARG A 535 38.22 1.98 -26.08
N GLU A 536 37.19 1.57 -25.36
CA GLU A 536 36.00 0.96 -25.92
C GLU A 536 34.79 1.24 -25.04
N THR A 537 33.65 1.52 -25.68
CA THR A 537 32.32 1.39 -25.06
C THR A 537 31.59 0.21 -25.70
N SER A 538 31.14 -0.73 -24.89
CA SER A 538 30.32 -1.87 -25.31
C SER A 538 28.90 -1.68 -24.77
N ILE A 539 27.91 -1.86 -25.65
CA ILE A 539 26.48 -1.82 -25.34
C ILE A 539 25.92 -3.20 -25.63
N THR A 540 25.40 -3.88 -24.61
CA THR A 540 24.72 -5.18 -24.75
C THR A 540 23.23 -4.99 -24.53
N LEU A 541 22.42 -5.50 -25.45
CA LEU A 541 20.99 -5.30 -25.46
C LEU A 541 20.25 -6.60 -25.79
N ASP A 542 19.15 -6.85 -25.06
CA ASP A 542 18.26 -7.98 -25.31
C ASP A 542 16.94 -7.51 -25.94
N PHE A 543 16.52 -8.17 -27.01
CA PHE A 543 15.27 -7.90 -27.72
C PHE A 543 14.93 -9.10 -28.61
N PRO A 544 13.66 -9.33 -28.98
CA PRO A 544 13.30 -10.48 -29.80
C PRO A 544 14.04 -10.58 -31.13
N SER A 545 14.62 -11.75 -31.42
CA SER A 545 15.20 -12.06 -32.72
C SER A 545 14.20 -11.85 -33.87
N GLY A 546 14.66 -11.26 -34.97
CA GLY A 546 13.82 -10.83 -36.09
C GLY A 546 13.06 -9.52 -35.85
N GLY A 547 13.11 -8.96 -34.65
CA GLY A 547 12.57 -7.65 -34.33
C GLY A 547 13.45 -6.51 -34.85
N THR A 548 12.82 -5.44 -35.34
CA THR A 548 13.53 -4.17 -35.61
C THR A 548 13.49 -3.30 -34.37
N HIS A 549 14.66 -2.87 -33.91
CA HIS A 549 14.84 -2.03 -32.74
C HIS A 549 15.55 -0.73 -33.12
N HIS A 550 15.05 0.39 -32.61
CA HIS A 550 15.66 1.70 -32.71
C HIS A 550 16.05 2.16 -31.32
N LEU A 551 17.24 2.74 -31.20
CA LEU A 551 17.69 3.33 -29.94
C LEU A 551 18.45 4.63 -30.17
N ALA A 552 18.46 5.47 -29.15
CA ALA A 552 19.31 6.65 -29.06
C ALA A 552 20.14 6.58 -27.78
N VAL A 553 21.42 6.91 -27.86
CA VAL A 553 22.33 6.96 -26.71
C VAL A 553 23.05 8.30 -26.70
N HIS A 554 22.76 9.11 -25.69
CA HIS A 554 23.32 10.44 -25.50
C HIS A 554 24.54 10.39 -24.56
N GLY A 555 25.49 11.29 -24.77
CA GLY A 555 26.74 11.36 -23.99
C GLY A 555 27.83 10.41 -24.50
N ILE A 556 27.69 9.90 -25.74
CA ILE A 556 28.73 9.12 -26.40
C ILE A 556 29.82 10.06 -26.89
N LYS A 557 31.07 9.81 -26.52
CA LYS A 557 32.23 10.58 -27.02
C LYS A 557 32.47 10.27 -28.51
N PRO A 558 33.08 11.19 -29.27
CA PRO A 558 33.53 10.88 -30.63
C PRO A 558 34.39 9.61 -30.66
N PHE A 559 34.07 8.70 -31.56
CA PHE A 559 34.72 7.41 -31.73
C PHE A 559 35.16 7.22 -33.19
N ILE A 560 36.10 6.32 -33.43
CA ILE A 560 36.69 6.10 -34.75
C ILE A 560 36.11 4.88 -35.49
N ARG A 561 35.52 3.93 -34.76
CA ARG A 561 34.97 2.71 -35.32
C ARG A 561 33.74 2.26 -34.55
N PHE A 562 32.69 1.94 -35.31
CA PHE A 562 31.45 1.34 -34.82
C PHE A 562 31.35 -0.09 -35.34
N ASN A 563 31.21 -1.04 -34.42
CA ASN A 563 30.98 -2.44 -34.74
C ASN A 563 29.62 -2.88 -34.20
N MET A 564 28.86 -3.58 -35.03
CA MET A 564 27.57 -4.16 -34.66
C MET A 564 27.40 -5.46 -35.44
N GLN A 565 26.93 -6.51 -34.75
CA GLN A 565 26.79 -7.84 -35.33
C GLN A 565 28.11 -8.40 -35.91
N GLY A 566 29.24 -8.04 -35.29
CA GLY A 566 30.57 -8.46 -35.72
C GLY A 566 31.08 -7.78 -36.99
N ILE A 567 30.38 -6.77 -37.51
CA ILE A 567 30.69 -6.05 -38.73
C ILE A 567 30.99 -4.59 -38.40
N ASP A 568 32.02 -4.01 -39.02
CA ASP A 568 32.28 -2.58 -38.95
C ASP A 568 31.34 -1.84 -39.91
N TRP A 569 30.56 -0.91 -39.37
CA TRP A 569 29.58 -0.13 -40.13
C TRP A 569 30.04 1.30 -40.31
N ASN A 570 29.89 1.83 -41.52
CA ASN A 570 30.02 3.27 -41.77
C ASN A 570 28.74 4.00 -41.34
N SER A 571 28.89 5.23 -40.85
CA SER A 571 27.76 6.13 -40.55
C SER A 571 27.00 6.48 -41.83
N ASP A 572 25.66 6.43 -41.81
CA ASP A 572 24.81 6.91 -42.91
C ASP A 572 23.63 7.71 -42.35
N PRO A 573 23.45 8.99 -42.72
CA PRO A 573 22.28 9.78 -42.32
C PRO A 573 20.92 9.17 -42.69
N ASN A 574 20.88 8.30 -43.71
CA ASN A 574 19.68 7.59 -44.16
C ASN A 574 19.49 6.22 -43.51
N PHE A 575 20.24 5.87 -42.45
CA PHE A 575 20.25 4.53 -41.84
C PHE A 575 18.87 3.98 -41.50
N GLN A 576 17.90 4.85 -41.16
CA GLN A 576 16.53 4.45 -40.82
C GLN A 576 15.79 3.75 -41.98
N ARG A 577 16.26 3.90 -43.24
CA ARG A 577 15.69 3.25 -44.44
C ARG A 577 16.16 1.80 -44.64
N TYR A 578 17.24 1.38 -43.99
CA TYR A 578 17.81 0.04 -44.15
C TYR A 578 17.34 -0.90 -43.04
N TYR A 579 17.72 -2.18 -43.11
CA TYR A 579 17.44 -3.15 -42.04
C TYR A 579 18.28 -2.88 -40.78
N ALA A 580 19.48 -2.30 -40.94
CA ALA A 580 20.35 -1.91 -39.84
C ALA A 580 21.27 -0.75 -40.28
N GLY A 581 21.74 0.02 -39.31
CA GLY A 581 22.70 1.10 -39.53
C GLY A 581 22.67 2.10 -38.38
N TRP A 582 23.51 3.13 -38.48
CA TRP A 582 23.65 4.12 -37.43
C TRP A 582 23.97 5.50 -37.99
N LYS A 583 23.74 6.51 -37.14
CA LYS A 583 24.18 7.90 -37.33
C LYS A 583 24.67 8.41 -35.98
N TYR A 584 25.77 9.14 -35.98
CA TYR A 584 26.22 9.90 -34.83
C TYR A 584 26.06 11.40 -35.10
N ASP A 585 25.52 12.11 -34.13
CA ASP A 585 25.37 13.56 -34.14
C ASP A 585 26.38 14.16 -33.14
N GLU A 586 27.44 14.74 -33.67
CA GLU A 586 28.53 15.32 -32.87
C GLU A 586 28.09 16.52 -32.04
N ASN A 587 27.14 17.34 -32.54
CA ASN A 587 26.68 18.54 -31.85
C ASN A 587 25.94 18.20 -30.56
N THR A 588 25.23 17.07 -30.58
CA THR A 588 24.45 16.57 -29.44
C THR A 588 25.09 15.35 -28.78
N GLN A 589 26.26 14.90 -29.22
CA GLN A 589 26.92 13.68 -28.73
C GLN A 589 25.97 12.47 -28.64
N THR A 590 25.10 12.34 -29.64
CA THR A 590 24.03 11.33 -29.64
C THR A 590 24.25 10.32 -30.76
N LEU A 591 24.34 9.04 -30.37
CA LEU A 591 24.38 7.90 -31.25
C LEU A 591 22.95 7.39 -31.49
N TYR A 592 22.55 7.32 -32.75
CA TYR A 592 21.29 6.72 -33.17
C TYR A 592 21.56 5.41 -33.89
N VAL A 593 20.85 4.36 -33.53
CA VAL A 593 21.03 3.03 -34.11
C VAL A 593 19.68 2.45 -34.50
N LYS A 594 19.65 1.80 -35.65
CA LYS A 594 18.62 0.86 -36.05
C LYS A 594 19.26 -0.51 -36.22
N ILE A 595 18.67 -1.53 -35.63
CA ILE A 595 19.15 -2.90 -35.72
C ILE A 595 17.99 -3.86 -35.95
N LEU A 596 18.12 -4.72 -36.95
CA LEU A 596 17.33 -5.94 -37.07
C LEU A 596 18.08 -7.03 -36.30
N HIS A 597 17.50 -7.50 -35.20
CA HIS A 597 18.11 -8.49 -34.33
C HIS A 597 18.24 -9.83 -35.03
N ARG A 598 19.43 -10.43 -34.98
CA ARG A 598 19.73 -11.77 -35.51
C ARG A 598 19.76 -12.83 -34.40
N ALA A 599 19.91 -12.39 -33.17
CA ALA A 599 19.86 -13.18 -31.95
C ALA A 599 19.15 -12.37 -30.87
N ASP A 600 18.73 -13.04 -29.79
CA ASP A 600 18.01 -12.37 -28.70
C ASP A 600 18.89 -11.41 -27.90
N THR A 601 20.22 -11.56 -28.01
CA THR A 601 21.21 -10.63 -27.43
C THR A 601 22.13 -10.13 -28.54
N GLU A 602 22.26 -8.81 -28.64
CA GLU A 602 23.17 -8.14 -29.57
C GLU A 602 24.19 -7.29 -28.82
N VAL A 603 25.37 -7.10 -29.43
CA VAL A 603 26.45 -6.27 -28.89
C VAL A 603 26.86 -5.23 -29.90
N ILE A 604 26.85 -3.96 -29.48
CA ILE A 604 27.40 -2.82 -30.21
C ILE A 604 28.70 -2.40 -29.53
N ARG A 605 29.75 -2.13 -30.30
CA ARG A 605 31.04 -1.67 -29.78
C ARG A 605 31.49 -0.39 -30.48
N LEU A 606 31.91 0.57 -29.67
CA LEU A 606 32.48 1.84 -30.09
C LEU A 606 33.94 1.86 -29.69
N TYR A 607 34.85 2.10 -30.63
CA TYR A 607 36.29 2.15 -30.37
C TYR A 607 36.80 3.60 -30.44
N TYR A 608 37.56 4.02 -29.45
CA TYR A 608 38.10 5.39 -29.33
C TYR A 608 39.56 5.51 -29.81
N TYR A 609 40.27 4.39 -29.93
CA TYR A 609 41.64 4.34 -30.42
C TYR A 609 41.80 3.24 -31.46
N GLU A 610 42.70 3.45 -32.43
CA GLU A 610 43.15 2.40 -33.33
C GLU A 610 43.98 1.41 -32.52
N GLY A 611 43.35 0.35 -32.03
CA GLY A 611 44.08 -0.78 -31.48
C GLY A 611 44.83 -1.46 -32.62
N GLY A 612 46.13 -1.16 -32.76
CA GLY A 612 47.04 -1.99 -33.54
C GLY A 612 46.85 -3.44 -33.13
N SER A 613 46.75 -4.32 -34.14
CA SER A 613 46.59 -5.76 -33.96
C SER A 613 47.54 -6.28 -32.89
N ALA A 614 47.01 -6.65 -31.72
CA ALA A 614 47.66 -7.64 -30.89
C ALA A 614 47.44 -8.99 -31.60
N GLY A 615 48.28 -9.24 -32.61
CA GLY A 615 48.53 -10.60 -33.10
C GLY A 615 49.19 -11.43 -32.00
N PRO A 616 49.11 -12.77 -32.14
CA PRO A 616 49.11 -13.76 -31.05
C PRO A 616 50.30 -13.69 -30.09
#